data_AF-S7MWF5-F1
#
_entry.id   AF-S7MWF5-F1
#
_cell.length_a   1.000
_cell.length_b   1.000
_cell.length_c   1.000
_cell.angle_alpha   90.00
_cell.angle_beta   90.00
_cell.angle_gamma   90.00
#
_symmetry.space_group_name_H-M   'P 1'
#
loop_
_entity.id
_entity.type
_entity.pdbx_description
1 polymer ?
#
loop_
_entity_poly.entity_id
_entity_poly.type
_entity_poly.pdbx_seq_one_letter_code
_entity_poly.pdbx_strand_id
1 'polypeptide(L)'
;MHKGTAVLRILNVQLSDNGQYRCVIQNGSFYSETVIELTVAALGSHPQLLVEVTKSGQLRLECKSEGWFPQPKVQWMDSEGGEISAESETHTQDKGGLFHVTTSLLLREASQKNLTCSIWNPELSQRKEELLSIAGQFSLSPHCAPTKWV
;
A
#
# COMPACT_ATOMS: atom_id res chain seq x y z
N MET A 1 50.09 6.88 -6.89
CA MET A 1 48.83 6.53 -7.58
C MET A 1 47.77 7.50 -7.11
N HIS A 2 47.21 8.33 -7.99
CA HIS A 2 46.11 9.23 -7.63
C HIS A 2 44.78 8.45 -7.69
N LYS A 3 43.95 8.58 -6.65
CA LYS A 3 42.58 8.04 -6.68
C LYS A 3 41.74 8.93 -7.60
N GLY A 4 41.11 8.35 -8.60
CA GLY A 4 40.07 8.99 -9.40
C GLY A 4 38.70 8.57 -8.88
N THR A 5 37.77 9.51 -8.79
CA THR A 5 36.38 9.24 -8.39
C THR A 5 35.46 9.73 -9.50
N ALA A 6 34.62 8.83 -10.00
CA ALA A 6 33.53 9.16 -10.91
C ALA A 6 32.21 9.06 -10.13
N VAL A 7 31.32 10.03 -10.31
CA VAL A 7 30.03 10.11 -9.61
C VAL A 7 28.93 10.33 -10.62
N LEU A 8 27.92 9.45 -10.61
CA LEU A 8 26.66 9.66 -11.32
C LEU A 8 25.66 10.25 -10.32
N ARG A 9 25.08 11.40 -10.67
CA ARG A 9 24.01 12.03 -9.89
C ARG A 9 22.74 12.08 -10.73
N ILE A 10 21.73 11.32 -10.32
CA ILE A 10 20.38 11.38 -10.89
C ILE A 10 19.56 12.33 -10.04
N LEU A 11 18.91 13.30 -10.68
CA LEU A 11 18.05 14.29 -10.01
C LEU A 11 16.60 13.98 -10.36
N ASN A 12 15.69 14.24 -9.43
CA ASN A 12 14.25 13.98 -9.61
C ASN A 12 13.97 12.55 -10.06
N VAL A 13 14.49 11.57 -9.29
CA VAL A 13 14.39 10.13 -9.56
C VAL A 13 12.97 9.74 -9.92
N GLN A 14 12.83 9.00 -11.02
CA GLN A 14 11.59 8.44 -11.52
C GLN A 14 11.60 6.91 -11.39
N LEU A 15 10.42 6.28 -11.48
CA LEU A 15 10.30 4.82 -11.44
C LEU A 15 11.10 4.13 -12.57
N SER A 16 11.21 4.78 -13.73
CA SER A 16 12.00 4.29 -14.87
C SER A 16 13.51 4.24 -14.60
N ASP A 17 13.99 4.94 -13.58
CA ASP A 17 15.42 4.91 -13.21
C ASP A 17 15.78 3.62 -12.47
N ASN A 18 14.79 2.84 -12.02
CA ASN A 18 15.02 1.56 -11.36
C ASN A 18 15.71 0.56 -12.30
N GLY A 19 16.84 0.01 -11.87
CA GLY A 19 17.52 -1.04 -12.62
C GLY A 19 19.04 -1.01 -12.45
N GLN A 20 19.71 -1.72 -13.35
CA GLN A 20 21.16 -1.88 -13.32
C GLN A 20 21.86 -0.78 -14.11
N TYR A 21 22.83 -0.15 -13.48
CA TYR A 21 23.74 0.83 -14.05
C TYR A 21 25.12 0.23 -14.17
N ARG A 22 25.81 0.54 -15.27
CA ARG A 22 27.19 0.14 -15.50
C ARG A 22 28.09 1.36 -15.46
N CYS A 23 29.01 1.39 -14.52
CA CYS A 23 30.08 2.37 -14.50
C CYS A 23 31.27 1.79 -15.26
N VAL A 24 31.75 2.54 -16.27
CA VAL A 24 32.89 2.15 -17.11
C VAL A 24 33.94 3.24 -17.05
N ILE A 25 35.17 2.87 -16.72
CA ILE A 25 36.34 3.74 -16.73
C ILE A 25 37.28 3.24 -17.81
N GLN A 26 37.55 4.08 -18.81
CA GLN A 26 38.47 3.77 -19.90
C GLN A 26 39.54 4.85 -20.03
N ASN A 27 40.81 4.46 -20.06
CA ASN A 27 41.95 5.36 -20.28
C ASN A 27 43.05 4.67 -21.10
N GLY A 28 43.11 4.94 -22.41
CA GLY A 28 43.98 4.20 -23.32
C GLY A 28 43.62 2.72 -23.36
N SER A 29 44.57 1.85 -23.01
CA SER A 29 44.34 0.39 -22.88
C SER A 29 43.74 -0.02 -21.52
N PHE A 30 43.67 0.90 -20.56
CA PHE A 30 43.05 0.61 -19.26
C PHE A 30 41.53 0.57 -19.40
N TYR A 31 40.92 -0.50 -18.91
CA TYR A 31 39.48 -0.71 -18.86
C TYR A 31 39.10 -1.28 -17.49
N SER A 32 38.06 -0.70 -16.88
CA SER A 32 37.48 -1.21 -15.65
C SER A 32 35.98 -0.97 -15.67
N GLU A 33 35.21 -1.95 -15.22
CA GLU A 33 33.75 -1.83 -15.11
C GLU A 33 33.25 -2.29 -13.74
N THR A 34 32.13 -1.74 -13.32
CA THR A 34 31.34 -2.23 -12.20
C THR A 34 29.85 -2.05 -12.49
N VAL A 35 29.03 -2.93 -11.93
CA VAL A 35 27.57 -2.88 -12.05
C VAL A 35 27.00 -2.47 -10.70
N ILE A 36 26.06 -1.52 -10.71
CA ILE A 36 25.38 -0.99 -9.55
C ILE A 36 23.88 -1.17 -9.80
N GLU A 37 23.15 -1.70 -8.81
CA GLU A 37 21.70 -1.78 -8.87
C GLU A 37 21.09 -0.57 -8.15
N LEU A 38 20.21 0.15 -8.85
CA LEU A 38 19.41 1.22 -8.28
C LEU A 38 17.99 0.71 -8.07
N THR A 39 17.60 0.57 -6.81
CA THR A 39 16.20 0.29 -6.43
C THR A 39 15.49 1.60 -6.15
N VAL A 40 14.39 1.84 -6.84
CA VAL A 40 13.51 3.00 -6.60
C VAL A 40 12.30 2.52 -5.80
N ALA A 41 11.86 3.33 -4.84
CA ALA A 41 10.66 3.05 -4.07
C ALA A 41 9.87 4.33 -3.79
N ALA A 42 8.55 4.20 -3.74
CA ALA A 42 7.60 5.26 -3.41
C ALA A 42 6.72 4.79 -2.25
N LEU A 43 6.61 5.65 -1.24
CA LEU A 43 5.70 5.46 -0.12
C LEU A 43 4.33 6.03 -0.50
N GLY A 44 3.30 5.18 -0.52
CA GLY A 44 1.99 5.60 -0.96
C GLY A 44 1.24 6.51 0.02
N SER A 45 0.01 6.84 -0.32
CA SER A 45 -0.88 7.68 0.47
C SER A 45 -1.30 7.00 1.77
N HIS A 46 -1.78 7.78 2.73
CA HIS A 46 -2.37 7.22 3.95
C HIS A 46 -3.61 6.38 3.60
N PRO A 47 -3.79 5.18 4.18
CA PRO A 47 -4.94 4.34 3.87
C PRO A 47 -6.26 5.05 4.22
N GLN A 48 -7.24 4.95 3.32
CA GLN A 48 -8.58 5.49 3.51
C GLN A 48 -9.55 4.34 3.76
N LEU A 49 -10.31 4.42 4.84
CA LEU A 49 -11.33 3.42 5.19
C LEU A 49 -12.73 3.92 4.82
N LEU A 50 -13.46 3.06 4.11
CA LEU A 50 -14.88 3.20 3.83
C LEU A 50 -15.64 2.06 4.51
N VAL A 51 -16.81 2.39 5.05
CA VAL A 51 -17.65 1.46 5.80
C VAL A 51 -19.05 1.45 5.20
N GLU A 52 -19.54 0.27 4.83
CA GLU A 52 -20.86 0.07 4.25
C GLU A 52 -21.62 -1.05 4.95
N VAL A 53 -22.94 -0.90 5.09
CA VAL A 53 -23.82 -1.98 5.56
C VAL A 53 -24.46 -2.62 4.35
N THR A 54 -24.21 -3.91 4.16
CA THR A 54 -24.78 -4.71 3.07
C THR A 54 -26.28 -4.90 3.26
N LYS A 55 -26.99 -5.29 2.19
CA LYS A 55 -28.43 -5.61 2.24
C LYS A 55 -28.77 -6.76 3.21
N SER A 56 -27.82 -7.66 3.46
CA SER A 56 -27.92 -8.75 4.43
C SER A 56 -27.63 -8.31 5.87
N GLY A 57 -27.33 -7.02 6.12
CA GLY A 57 -27.03 -6.48 7.44
C GLY A 57 -25.59 -6.71 7.90
N GLN A 58 -24.71 -7.24 7.05
CA GLN A 58 -23.28 -7.41 7.34
C GLN A 58 -22.52 -6.10 7.10
N LEU A 59 -21.42 -5.91 7.84
CA LEU A 59 -20.55 -4.75 7.70
C LEU A 59 -19.44 -5.04 6.69
N ARG A 60 -19.35 -4.23 5.63
CA ARG A 60 -18.28 -4.29 4.64
C ARG A 60 -17.35 -3.12 4.83
N LEU A 61 -16.07 -3.42 5.04
CA LEU A 61 -15.00 -2.44 5.15
C LEU A 61 -14.20 -2.46 3.85
N GLU A 62 -13.81 -1.30 3.36
CA GLU A 62 -12.93 -1.17 2.21
C GLU A 62 -11.79 -0.23 2.57
N CYS A 63 -10.56 -0.67 2.36
CA CYS A 63 -9.35 0.10 2.59
C CYS A 63 -8.66 0.39 1.26
N LYS A 64 -8.39 1.67 0.98
CA LYS A 64 -7.77 2.14 -0.25
C LYS A 64 -6.50 2.92 0.02
N SER A 65 -5.49 2.71 -0.81
CA SER A 65 -4.27 3.53 -0.79
C SER A 65 -3.59 3.51 -2.15
N GLU A 66 -2.84 4.56 -2.46
CA GLU A 66 -2.39 4.89 -3.81
C GLU A 66 -0.94 5.34 -3.82
N GLY A 67 -0.24 5.24 -4.95
CA GLY A 67 1.09 5.82 -5.09
C GLY A 67 2.23 4.96 -4.52
N TRP A 68 2.07 3.64 -4.46
CA TRP A 68 3.10 2.73 -3.94
C TRP A 68 4.05 2.24 -5.04
N PHE A 69 5.33 2.11 -4.72
CA PHE A 69 6.25 1.35 -5.56
C PHE A 69 7.38 0.75 -4.72
N PRO A 70 7.78 -0.52 -4.93
CA PRO A 70 7.11 -1.52 -5.78
C PRO A 70 5.73 -1.90 -5.22
N GLN A 71 5.10 -2.96 -5.73
CA GLN A 71 3.82 -3.45 -5.23
C GLN A 71 3.88 -3.63 -3.70
N PRO A 72 2.99 -3.00 -2.92
CA PRO A 72 3.02 -3.09 -1.46
C PRO A 72 2.38 -4.39 -0.97
N LYS A 73 2.60 -4.70 0.31
CA LYS A 73 1.88 -5.77 1.03
C LYS A 73 0.76 -5.17 1.84
N VAL A 74 -0.36 -5.88 1.96
CA VAL A 74 -1.53 -5.44 2.74
C VAL A 74 -1.87 -6.47 3.80
N GLN A 75 -2.23 -5.99 4.99
CA GLN A 75 -2.65 -6.82 6.10
C GLN A 75 -3.82 -6.16 6.85
N TRP A 76 -4.81 -6.97 7.20
CA TRP A 76 -5.82 -6.60 8.18
C TRP A 76 -5.46 -7.24 9.52
N MET A 77 -5.52 -6.46 10.59
CA MET A 77 -5.26 -6.94 11.94
C MET A 77 -6.43 -6.60 12.86
N ASP A 78 -6.73 -7.51 13.78
CA ASP A 78 -7.58 -7.21 14.93
C ASP A 78 -6.80 -6.49 16.03
N SER A 79 -7.52 -6.05 17.06
CA SER A 79 -6.97 -5.37 18.24
C SER A 79 -5.98 -6.23 19.06
N GLU A 80 -5.98 -7.54 18.86
CA GLU A 80 -5.10 -8.50 19.55
C GLU A 80 -3.84 -8.80 18.72
N GLY A 81 -3.72 -8.21 17.52
CA GLY A 81 -2.62 -8.44 16.59
C GLY A 81 -2.82 -9.69 15.72
N GLY A 82 -4.00 -10.30 15.75
CA GLY A 82 -4.38 -11.42 14.89
C GLY A 82 -4.63 -10.95 13.45
N GLU A 83 -4.02 -11.64 12.49
CA GLU A 83 -4.23 -11.37 11.06
C GLU A 83 -5.62 -11.86 10.63
N ILE A 84 -6.32 -11.02 9.88
CA ILE A 84 -7.67 -11.30 9.38
C ILE A 84 -7.61 -11.47 7.87
N SER A 85 -8.16 -12.56 7.37
CA SER A 85 -8.27 -12.78 5.92
C SER A 85 -9.18 -11.74 5.29
N ALA A 86 -8.66 -11.04 4.27
CA ALA A 86 -9.47 -10.15 3.44
C ALA A 86 -10.54 -10.94 2.67
N GLU A 87 -11.69 -10.31 2.44
CA GLU A 87 -12.69 -10.79 1.49
C GLU A 87 -12.17 -10.63 0.05
N SER A 88 -11.51 -9.51 -0.24
CA SER A 88 -10.89 -9.26 -1.53
C SER A 88 -9.66 -8.35 -1.39
N GLU A 89 -8.74 -8.48 -2.33
CA GLU A 89 -7.56 -7.64 -2.45
C GLU A 89 -7.24 -7.46 -3.94
N THR A 90 -7.08 -6.21 -4.35
CA THR A 90 -6.80 -5.86 -5.74
C THR A 90 -5.67 -4.84 -5.80
N HIS A 91 -4.76 -5.08 -6.73
CA HIS A 91 -3.63 -4.21 -7.03
C HIS A 91 -3.77 -3.76 -8.48
N THR A 92 -3.82 -2.45 -8.68
CA THR A 92 -3.85 -1.85 -10.01
C THR A 92 -2.69 -0.88 -10.14
N GLN A 93 -2.30 -0.57 -11.37
CA GLN A 93 -1.16 0.30 -11.64
C GLN A 93 -1.61 1.49 -12.49
N ASP A 94 -1.17 2.71 -12.14
CA ASP A 94 -1.37 3.86 -13.00
C ASP A 94 -0.42 3.86 -14.20
N LYS A 95 -0.58 4.88 -15.05
CA LYS A 95 0.29 5.10 -16.22
C LYS A 95 1.74 5.39 -15.83
N GLY A 96 1.99 5.85 -14.61
CA GLY A 96 3.32 6.15 -14.08
C GLY A 96 4.05 4.93 -13.53
N GLY A 97 3.34 3.82 -13.27
CA GLY A 97 3.91 2.63 -12.67
C GLY A 97 3.59 2.46 -11.19
N LEU A 98 2.86 3.39 -10.58
CA LEU A 98 2.53 3.36 -9.17
C LEU A 98 1.34 2.44 -8.91
N PHE A 99 1.42 1.70 -7.80
CA PHE A 99 0.38 0.77 -7.36
C PHE A 99 -0.69 1.49 -6.54
N HIS A 100 -1.94 1.15 -6.85
CA HIS A 100 -3.13 1.43 -6.07
C HIS A 100 -3.68 0.13 -5.54
N VAL A 101 -3.96 0.11 -4.24
CA VAL A 101 -4.48 -1.06 -3.55
C VAL A 101 -5.88 -0.77 -3.07
N THR A 102 -6.76 -1.75 -3.28
CA THR A 102 -8.08 -1.81 -2.64
C THR A 102 -8.23 -3.19 -2.01
N THR A 103 -8.48 -3.24 -0.71
CA THR A 103 -8.80 -4.47 0.01
C THR A 103 -10.13 -4.33 0.75
N SER A 104 -10.92 -5.40 0.80
CA SER A 104 -12.19 -5.43 1.53
C SER A 104 -12.20 -6.47 2.62
N LEU A 105 -12.96 -6.19 3.67
CA LEU A 105 -13.28 -7.11 4.76
C LEU A 105 -14.79 -7.21 4.93
N LEU A 106 -15.32 -8.42 5.08
CA LEU A 106 -16.73 -8.65 5.36
C LEU A 106 -16.90 -9.21 6.77
N LEU A 107 -17.49 -8.41 7.65
CA LEU A 107 -17.76 -8.77 9.03
C LEU A 107 -19.23 -9.18 9.17
N ARG A 108 -19.45 -10.42 9.63
CA ARG A 108 -20.80 -10.93 9.91
C ARG A 108 -21.39 -10.35 11.19
N GLU A 109 -20.52 -10.04 12.15
CA GLU A 109 -20.89 -9.46 13.44
C GLU A 109 -19.97 -8.28 13.73
N ALA A 110 -20.57 -7.16 14.11
CA ALA A 110 -19.82 -6.02 14.64
C ALA A 110 -19.44 -6.34 16.08
N SER A 111 -18.24 -6.92 16.25
CA SER A 111 -17.62 -6.95 17.57
C SER A 111 -17.12 -5.54 17.90
N GLN A 112 -17.19 -5.13 19.17
CA GLN A 112 -16.54 -3.89 19.65
C GLN A 112 -15.01 -4.09 19.67
N LYS A 113 -14.44 -4.41 18.51
CA LYS A 113 -13.02 -4.61 18.29
C LYS A 113 -12.51 -3.53 17.36
N ASN A 114 -11.30 -3.06 17.65
CA ASN A 114 -10.58 -2.21 16.73
C ASN A 114 -9.99 -3.07 15.61
N LEU A 115 -9.98 -2.52 14.40
CA LEU A 115 -9.43 -3.16 13.22
C LEU A 115 -8.44 -2.22 12.57
N THR A 116 -7.32 -2.76 12.12
CA THR A 116 -6.27 -1.98 11.48
C THR A 116 -6.07 -2.48 10.06
N CYS A 117 -6.14 -1.58 9.08
CA CYS A 117 -5.63 -1.83 7.73
C CYS A 117 -4.18 -1.34 7.67
N SER A 118 -3.24 -2.22 7.36
CA SER A 118 -1.81 -1.91 7.25
C SER A 118 -1.31 -2.16 5.83
N ILE A 119 -0.58 -1.19 5.28
CA ILE A 119 0.00 -1.27 3.94
C ILE A 119 1.50 -0.97 4.05
N TRP A 120 2.32 -1.90 3.57
CA TRP A 120 3.76 -1.96 3.81
C TRP A 120 4.56 -1.96 2.50
N ASN A 121 5.59 -1.13 2.43
CA ASN A 121 6.61 -1.12 1.39
C ASN A 121 7.86 -1.91 1.84
N PRO A 122 8.19 -3.04 1.18
CA PRO A 122 9.33 -3.88 1.56
C PRO A 122 10.70 -3.23 1.35
N GLU A 123 10.85 -2.42 0.30
CA GLU A 123 12.13 -1.77 -0.02
C GLU A 123 12.46 -0.66 0.98
N LEU A 124 11.45 0.10 1.38
CA LEU A 124 11.61 1.18 2.38
C LEU A 124 11.57 0.67 3.81
N SER A 125 11.11 -0.56 4.03
CA SER A 125 10.78 -1.10 5.36
C SER A 125 9.84 -0.17 6.16
N GLN A 126 8.86 0.41 5.45
CA GLN A 126 7.92 1.39 5.98
C GLN A 126 6.48 0.95 5.75
N ARG A 127 5.59 1.27 6.69
CA ARG A 127 4.15 1.02 6.58
C ARG A 127 3.33 2.27 6.88
N LYS A 128 2.11 2.29 6.35
CA LYS A 128 1.05 3.21 6.76
C LYS A 128 -0.17 2.40 7.18
N GLU A 129 -0.83 2.86 8.22
CA GLU A 129 -1.91 2.11 8.87
C GLU A 129 -3.08 3.04 9.16
N GLU A 130 -4.30 2.53 9.02
CA GLU A 130 -5.52 3.22 9.43
C GLU A 130 -6.31 2.34 10.39
N LEU A 131 -6.75 2.96 11.49
CA LEU A 131 -7.45 2.31 12.60
C LEU A 131 -8.95 2.60 12.52
N LEU A 132 -9.76 1.54 12.49
CA LEU A 132 -11.20 1.62 12.66
C LEU A 132 -11.58 1.21 14.08
N SER A 133 -12.29 2.09 14.78
CA SER A 133 -12.95 1.76 16.05
C SER A 133 -14.45 1.54 15.84
N ILE A 134 -14.88 0.29 16.00
CA ILE A 134 -16.30 -0.07 15.94
C ILE A 134 -16.93 0.19 17.31
N ALA A 135 -17.51 1.38 17.49
CA ALA A 135 -18.22 1.75 18.71
C ALA A 135 -19.73 1.45 18.58
N GLY A 136 -20.19 0.40 19.25
CA GLY A 136 -21.62 0.15 19.47
C GLY A 136 -22.12 -1.19 18.96
N GLN A 137 -23.23 -1.64 19.55
CA GLN A 137 -23.98 -2.81 19.09
C GLN A 137 -24.84 -2.36 17.92
N PHE A 138 -24.53 -2.80 16.70
CA PHE A 138 -25.42 -2.60 15.55
C PHE A 138 -26.66 -3.47 15.75
N SER A 139 -27.62 -2.98 16.53
CA SER A 139 -28.96 -3.56 16.54
C SER A 139 -29.59 -3.21 15.20
N LEU A 140 -29.79 -4.22 14.34
CA LEU A 140 -30.66 -4.12 13.18
C LEU A 140 -32.08 -3.86 13.72
N SER A 141 -32.42 -2.60 13.96
CA SER A 141 -33.82 -2.25 14.17
C SER A 141 -34.54 -2.48 12.83
N PRO A 142 -35.62 -3.27 12.76
CA PRO A 142 -36.34 -3.53 11.52
C PRO A 142 -37.08 -2.30 10.95
N HIS A 143 -36.85 -1.10 11.48
CA HIS A 143 -37.72 0.06 11.27
C HIS A 143 -37.13 1.19 10.42
N CYS A 144 -35.88 1.11 9.96
CA CYS A 144 -35.36 2.05 8.97
C CYS A 144 -35.53 1.49 7.55
N ALA A 145 -36.77 1.45 7.06
CA ALA A 145 -37.04 1.46 5.64
C ALA A 145 -36.92 2.90 5.11
N PRO A 146 -36.30 3.14 3.94
CA PRO A 146 -36.26 4.48 3.36
C PRO A 146 -37.67 4.90 2.96
N THR A 147 -38.27 5.83 3.70
CA THR A 147 -39.50 6.50 3.29
C THR A 147 -39.18 7.35 2.06
N LYS A 148 -39.90 7.11 0.96
CA LYS A 148 -39.86 7.94 -0.24
C LYS A 148 -40.17 9.39 0.13
N TRP A 149 -39.30 10.32 -0.25
CA TRP A 149 -39.63 11.74 -0.30
C TRP A 149 -40.60 11.94 -1.48
N VAL A 150 -41.80 12.46 -1.19
CA VAL A 150 -42.76 12.96 -2.20
C VAL A 150 -42.30 14.31 -2.69
#